data_AF-M1ZEU0-F1
#
_entry.id   AF-M1ZEU0-F1
#
_cell.length_a   1.000
_cell.length_b   1.000
_cell.length_c   1.000
_cell.angle_alpha   90.00
_cell.angle_beta   90.00
_cell.angle_gamma   90.00
#
_symmetry.space_group_name_H-M   'P 1'
#
loop_
_entity.id
_entity.type
_entity.pdbx_description
1 polymer ?
#
loop_
_entity_poly.entity_id
_entity_poly.type
_entity_poly.pdbx_seq_one_letter_code
_entity_poly.pdbx_strand_id
1 'polypeptide(L)' 'MVSNITNRIIPIVTEWQNRPLENTYSIVFMDAIHYKVREDKQVVVKGAYVVLGVNMGGKKEVLGSKLKILFAEILNQGV' A
#
# COMPACT_ATOMS: atom_id res chain seq x y z
N MET A 1 -19.88 6.18 8.17
CA MET A 1 -19.12 6.83 9.27
C MET A 1 -17.78 6.12 9.61
N VAL A 2 -17.28 5.18 8.79
CA VAL A 2 -15.93 4.58 8.90
C VAL A 2 -14.87 5.34 8.06
N SER A 3 -15.32 6.05 7.01
CA SER A 3 -14.48 6.86 6.10
C SER A 3 -13.67 7.97 6.81
N ASN A 4 -14.22 8.62 7.84
CA ASN A 4 -13.52 9.71 8.54
C ASN A 4 -12.28 9.26 9.33
N ILE A 5 -12.24 8.02 9.81
CA ILE A 5 -11.07 7.49 10.53
C ILE A 5 -9.95 7.20 9.53
N THR A 6 -10.28 6.66 8.36
CA THR A 6 -9.31 6.36 7.31
C THR A 6 -8.68 7.61 6.72
N ASN A 7 -9.43 8.70 6.56
CA ASN A 7 -8.89 9.99 6.08
C ASN A 7 -7.79 10.56 6.99
N ARG A 8 -7.83 10.28 8.30
CA ARG A 8 -6.81 10.73 9.24
C ARG A 8 -5.49 9.95 9.13
N ILE A 9 -5.54 8.75 8.56
CA ILE A 9 -4.36 7.86 8.42
C ILE A 9 -3.63 8.12 7.10
N ILE A 10 -4.28 8.72 6.09
CA ILE A 10 -3.68 9.12 4.80
C ILE A 10 -2.37 9.93 4.97
N PRO A 11 -2.29 10.98 5.81
CA PRO A 11 -1.05 11.72 5.99
C PRO A 11 0.06 10.85 6.61
N ILE A 12 -0.26 10.04 7.62
CA ILE A 12 0.70 9.14 8.30
C ILE A 12 1.27 8.11 7.32
N VAL A 13 0.41 7.54 6.47
CA VAL A 13 0.84 6.58 5.43
C VAL A 13 1.71 7.28 4.38
N THR A 14 1.38 8.52 4.02
CA THR A 14 2.18 9.30 3.06
C THR A 14 3.56 9.62 3.62
N GLU A 15 3.64 10.01 4.89
CA GLU A 15 4.91 10.23 5.58
C GLU A 15 5.73 8.95 5.66
N TRP A 16 5.10 7.83 6.04
CA TRP A 16 5.75 6.52 6.08
C TRP A 16 6.26 6.06 4.71
N GLN A 17 5.58 6.40 3.62
CA GLN A 17 6.07 6.10 2.26
C GLN A 17 7.23 6.98 1.80
N ASN A 18 7.26 8.23 2.26
CA ASN A 18 8.30 9.19 1.88
C ASN A 18 9.55 9.09 2.77
N ARG A 19 9.54 8.21 3.79
CA ARG A 19 10.70 7.98 4.64
C ARG A 19 11.89 7.51 3.78
N PRO A 20 13.12 7.96 4.09
CA PRO A 20 14.30 7.48 3.39
C PRO A 20 14.48 5.98 3.62
N LEU A 21 14.70 5.25 2.53
CA LEU A 21 15.09 3.83 2.57
C LEU A 21 16.61 3.72 2.69
N GLU A 22 17.08 2.57 3.16
CA GLU A 22 18.51 2.26 3.13
C GLU A 22 18.99 2.11 1.67
N ASN A 23 20.26 2.40 1.42
CA ASN A 23 20.81 2.36 0.06
C ASN A 23 20.95 0.92 -0.48
N THR A 24 21.04 -0.08 0.40
CA THR A 24 21.31 -1.47 0.03
C THR A 24 20.46 -2.43 0.85
N TYR A 25 19.84 -3.39 0.17
CA TYR A 25 19.11 -4.49 0.76
C TYR A 25 19.69 -5.82 0.28
N SER A 26 19.86 -6.77 1.20
CA SER A 26 20.44 -8.09 0.93
C SER A 26 19.50 -8.94 0.07
N ILE A 27 18.20 -8.86 0.34
CA ILE A 27 17.15 -9.62 -0.34
C ILE A 27 15.92 -8.71 -0.48
N VAL A 28 15.26 -8.74 -1.63
CA VAL A 28 13.99 -8.04 -1.87
C VAL A 28 12.94 -9.05 -2.32
N PHE A 29 11.77 -8.99 -1.71
CA PHE A 29 10.57 -9.73 -2.06
C PHE A 29 9.53 -8.77 -2.62
N MET A 30 8.83 -9.22 -3.66
CA MET A 30 7.69 -8.50 -4.23
C MET A 30 6.51 -9.45 -4.28
N ASP A 31 5.39 -9.02 -3.71
CA ASP A 31 4.13 -9.77 -3.71
C ASP A 31 3.04 -8.95 -4.43
N ALA A 32 2.13 -9.66 -5.09
CA ALA A 32 1.04 -9.13 -5.88
C ALA A 32 -0.29 -9.73 -5.43
N ILE A 33 -1.09 -8.93 -4.74
CA ILE A 33 -2.41 -9.32 -4.24
C ILE A 33 -3.46 -8.81 -5.21
N HIS A 34 -4.16 -9.71 -5.88
CA HIS A 34 -5.29 -9.38 -6.73
C HIS A 34 -6.57 -9.32 -5.91
N TYR A 35 -7.32 -8.23 -6.02
CA TYR A 35 -8.58 -8.04 -5.32
C TYR A 35 -9.64 -7.49 -6.29
N LYS A 36 -10.90 -7.75 -5.96
CA LYS A 36 -12.05 -7.28 -6.74
C LYS A 36 -12.63 -6.04 -6.07
N VAL A 37 -12.75 -4.95 -6.81
CA VAL A 37 -13.44 -3.72 -6.40
C VAL A 37 -14.63 -3.46 -7.28
N ARG A 38 -15.61 -2.73 -6.74
CA ARG A 38 -16.82 -2.37 -7.48
C ARG A 38 -16.73 -0.89 -7.87
N GLU A 39 -16.40 -0.63 -9.13
CA GLU A 39 -16.37 0.70 -9.74
C GLU A 39 -17.57 0.85 -10.66
N ASP A 40 -18.33 1.95 -10.51
CA ASP A 40 -19.43 2.29 -11.43
C ASP A 40 -20.38 1.13 -11.74
N LYS A 41 -20.76 0.40 -10.68
CA LYS A 41 -21.60 -0.82 -10.67
C LYS A 41 -20.98 -2.06 -11.32
N GLN A 42 -19.78 -1.98 -11.90
CA GLN A 42 -19.03 -3.10 -12.45
C GLN A 42 -17.97 -3.63 -11.46
N VAL A 43 -17.67 -4.92 -11.53
CA VAL A 43 -16.62 -5.54 -10.71
C VAL A 43 -15.32 -5.58 -11.51
N VAL A 44 -14.32 -4.84 -11.06
CA VAL A 44 -13.00 -4.75 -11.67
C VAL A 44 -11.97 -5.45 -10.78
N VAL A 45 -11.08 -6.23 -11.38
CA VAL A 45 -9.93 -6.82 -10.67
C VAL A 45 -8.79 -5.81 -10.68
N LYS A 46 -8.27 -5.47 -9.51
CA LYS A 46 -7.10 -4.61 -9.35
C LYS A 46 -5.99 -5.37 -8.61
N GLY A 47 -4.75 -4.95 -8.85
CA GLY A 47 -3.56 -5.54 -8.23
C GLY A 47 -2.92 -4.58 -7.24
N ALA A 48 -2.71 -5.04 -6.01
CA ALA A 48 -1.91 -4.38 -5.00
C ALA A 48 -0.52 -5.01 -4.96
N TYR A 49 0.51 -4.18 -4.98
CA TYR A 49 1.90 -4.63 -4.92
C TYR A 49 2.55 -4.19 -3.61
N VAL A 50 3.21 -5.13 -2.94
CA VAL A 50 3.96 -4.90 -1.71
C VAL A 50 5.41 -5.31 -1.94
N VAL A 51 6.35 -4.45 -1.54
CA VAL A 51 7.78 -4.71 -1.62
C VAL A 51 8.37 -4.77 -0.21
N LEU A 52 9.01 -5.89 0.12
CA LEU A 52 9.69 -6.13 1.38
C LEU A 52 11.19 -6.32 1.15
N GLY A 53 12.02 -5.62 1.90
CA GLY A 53 13.46 -5.74 1.88
C GLY A 53 13.99 -6.34 3.17
N VAL A 54 15.08 -7.07 3.09
CA VAL A 54 15.88 -7.48 4.25
C VAL A 54 17.15 -6.65 4.22
N ASN A 55 17.38 -5.84 5.24
CA ASN A 55 18.59 -5.02 5.31
C ASN A 55 19.84 -5.88 5.60
N MET A 56 21.01 -5.24 5.63
CA MET A 56 22.28 -5.94 5.88
C MET A 56 22.36 -6.53 7.30
N GLY A 57 21.55 -6.04 8.24
CA GLY A 57 21.41 -6.59 9.60
C GLY A 57 20.41 -7.75 9.72
N GLY A 58 19.84 -8.22 8.61
CA GLY A 58 18.85 -9.30 8.62
C GLY A 58 17.44 -8.86 9.04
N LYS A 59 17.20 -7.57 9.23
CA LYS A 59 15.89 -7.03 9.61
C LYS A 59 15.01 -6.86 8.36
N LYS A 60 13.80 -7.41 8.44
CA LYS A 60 12.78 -7.26 7.39
C LYS A 60 12.07 -5.91 7.54
N GLU A 61 11.96 -5.17 6.45
CA GLU A 61 11.22 -3.92 6.38
C GLU A 61 10.40 -3.84 5.09
N VAL A 62 9.21 -3.25 5.17
CA VAL A 62 8.42 -2.94 3.98
C VAL A 62 8.99 -1.68 3.34
N LEU A 63 9.49 -1.80 2.11
CA LEU A 63 10.17 -0.73 1.38
C LEU A 63 9.18 0.19 0.68
N GLY A 64 8.09 -0.38 0.22
CA GLY A 64 7.08 0.35 -0.50
C GLY A 64 5.84 -0.51 -0.66
N SER A 65 4.69 0.15 -0.64
CA SER A 65 3.44 -0.50 -0.97
C SER A 65 2.64 0.42 -1.86
N LYS A 66 2.23 -0.09 -3.03
CA LYS A 66 1.28 0.61 -3.92
C LYS A 66 -0.16 0.53 -3.38
N LEU A 67 -0.35 0.05 -2.13
CA LEU A 67 -1.63 0.07 -1.40
C LEU A 67 -2.25 1.47 -1.30
N LYS A 68 -1.44 2.53 -1.38
CA LYS A 68 -1.93 3.92 -1.29
C LYS A 68 -3.05 4.22 -2.29
N ILE A 69 -2.97 3.63 -3.50
CA ILE A 69 -4.00 3.83 -4.54
C ILE A 69 -5.24 2.97 -4.23
N LEU A 70 -5.03 1.76 -3.72
CA LEU A 70 -6.11 0.84 -3.35
C LEU A 70 -7.05 1.43 -2.28
N PHE A 71 -6.52 1.96 -1.17
CA PHE A 71 -7.37 2.49 -0.11
C PHE A 71 -8.07 3.81 -0.48
N ALA A 72 -7.39 4.69 -1.23
CA ALA A 72 -7.98 5.92 -1.71
C ALA A 72 -9.07 5.65 -2.77
N GLU A 73 -8.85 4.72 -3.71
CA GLU A 73 -9.87 4.30 -4.68
C GLU A 73 -11.07 3.63 -4.02
N ILE A 74 -10.86 2.72 -3.05
CA ILE A 74 -11.98 2.09 -2.32
C ILE A 74 -12.85 3.13 -1.60
N LEU A 75 -12.27 4.19 -1.05
CA LEU A 75 -13.03 5.26 -0.39
C LEU A 75 -13.70 6.22 -1.38
N ASN A 76 -13.12 6.44 -2.56
CA ASN A 76 -13.69 7.29 -3.61
C ASN A 76 -14.79 6.58 -4.43
N GLN A 77 -14.91 5.25 -4.31
CA GLN A 77 -15.90 4.41 -5.00
C GLN A 77 -17.26 4.29 -4.29
N GLY A 78 -17.49 5.05 -3.23
CA GLY A 78 -18.82 5.17 -2.61
C GLY A 78 -18.93 4.50 -1.25
N VAL A 79 -18.83 5.34 -0.22
CA VAL A 79 -20.00 5.53 0.66
C VAL A 79 -20.78 6.72 0.11
#